data_AF-A0A1C7H491-F1
#
_entry.id   AF-A0A1C7H491-F1
#
_cell.length_a   1.000
_cell.length_b   1.000
_cell.length_c   1.000
_cell.angle_alpha   90.00
_cell.angle_beta   90.00
_cell.angle_gamma   90.00
#
_symmetry.space_group_name_H-M   'P 1'
#
loop_
_entity.id
_entity.type
_entity.pdbx_description
1 polymer ?
#
loop_
_entity_poly.entity_id
_entity_poly.type
_entity_poly.pdbx_seq_one_letter_code
_entity_poly.pdbx_strand_id
1 'polypeptide(L)'
;MRKITLFLSLLLIGSVGFSQIIPGVNIGKRKEYMMRTYKINSQKADEYEQILFSLQKENDQLKSRKISSAQFKVEQKKLYKKYGIIVSQTFFEGKYKKWSSCTQEMERYQVLSENKFVPYEQMRALYQAESAWVKERDKMHKDAGEAWEKYENSDTMLSELNIKIKQILGVENGTWYIEYKRLFFRALDDMDKYEVAYKDAFTIAQIEDTYKQKRIDIFNSNKKNAEREVALMAIDDEMAKKIAVAVPSASAKWRKVNNAALDHILKSKYGLDQKQINEFKIAYNKYAIEEYKILNQKKLPDTDKYDQLSQLGDNFCKTVNPLFKTDSYKKWCGWWKYDFERKMKRKGLK
;
A
#
# COMPACT_ATOMS: atom_id res chain seq x y z
N MET A 1 51.42 2.38 -11.78
CA MET A 1 50.89 3.62 -11.12
C MET A 1 49.95 4.27 -12.12
N ARG A 2 48.67 4.59 -11.90
CA ARG A 2 47.88 4.81 -10.67
C ARG A 2 46.65 3.88 -10.62
N LYS A 3 46.37 3.44 -9.39
CA LYS A 3 45.17 2.74 -8.95
C LYS A 3 43.95 3.66 -9.08
N ILE A 4 42.86 3.19 -9.69
CA ILE A 4 41.52 3.68 -9.38
C ILE A 4 40.80 2.52 -8.72
N THR A 5 40.93 2.50 -7.40
CA THR A 5 40.11 1.73 -6.48
C THR A 5 38.69 2.29 -6.58
N LEU A 6 37.83 1.66 -7.37
CA LEU A 6 36.39 1.94 -7.34
C LEU A 6 35.77 1.05 -6.26
N PHE A 7 35.36 1.73 -5.20
CA PHE A 7 34.83 1.25 -3.95
C PHE A 7 33.78 0.13 -4.10
N LEU A 8 34.10 -1.02 -3.49
CA LEU A 8 33.11 -1.88 -2.84
C LEU A 8 32.27 -1.03 -1.87
N SER A 9 30.99 -0.80 -2.17
CA SER A 9 29.97 -0.48 -1.16
C SER A 9 28.55 -0.59 -1.74
N LEU A 10 28.19 -1.76 -2.26
CA LEU A 10 26.77 -2.13 -2.49
C LEU A 10 26.46 -3.60 -2.12
N LEU A 11 27.40 -4.28 -1.47
CA LEU A 11 27.17 -5.54 -0.77
C LEU A 11 26.90 -5.26 0.71
N LEU A 12 25.72 -4.67 0.97
CA LEU A 12 25.02 -4.79 2.25
C LEU A 12 23.60 -5.29 1.97
N ILE A 13 23.49 -6.40 1.24
CA ILE A 13 22.45 -7.39 1.53
C ILE A 13 22.98 -8.23 2.70
N GLY A 14 23.25 -7.55 3.82
CA GLY A 14 23.44 -8.21 5.08
C GLY A 14 22.08 -8.76 5.48
N SER A 15 22.04 -10.04 5.83
CA SER A 15 20.98 -10.68 6.59
C SER A 15 20.82 -10.02 7.96
N VAL A 16 20.37 -8.76 7.97
CA VAL A 16 19.88 -8.05 9.15
C VAL A 16 18.42 -8.45 9.29
N GLY A 17 18.05 -8.94 10.47
CA GLY A 17 16.69 -9.40 10.78
C GLY A 17 15.64 -8.43 10.24
N PHE A 18 14.59 -8.96 9.62
CA PHE A 18 13.53 -8.21 8.95
C PHE A 18 12.53 -7.58 9.92
N SER A 19 13.05 -7.18 11.06
CA SER A 19 12.34 -6.29 11.94
C SER A 19 12.40 -4.94 11.25
N GLN A 20 11.26 -4.25 11.16
CA GLN A 20 11.21 -2.86 10.74
C GLN A 20 11.78 -1.95 11.87
N ILE A 21 12.83 -2.43 12.55
CA ILE A 21 13.74 -1.64 13.36
C ILE A 21 14.26 -0.55 12.43
N ILE A 22 13.92 0.67 12.78
CA ILE A 22 14.63 1.84 12.28
C ILE A 22 16.09 1.62 12.70
N PRO A 23 17.05 1.45 11.77
CA PRO A 23 18.44 1.26 12.16
C PRO A 23 18.88 2.42 13.05
N GLY A 24 19.53 2.12 14.18
CA GLY A 24 20.06 3.14 15.08
C GLY A 24 19.11 3.69 16.16
N VAL A 25 18.05 2.97 16.55
CA VAL A 25 17.27 3.38 17.75
C VAL A 25 18.18 3.37 18.98
N ASN A 26 18.33 4.53 19.60
CA ASN A 26 19.09 4.69 20.82
C ASN A 26 18.34 4.02 21.98
N ILE A 27 18.88 2.88 22.47
CA ILE A 27 18.32 2.09 23.57
C ILE A 27 18.14 2.95 24.82
N GLY A 28 19.10 3.84 25.12
CA GLY A 28 19.01 4.78 26.25
C GLY A 28 17.77 5.67 26.14
N LYS A 29 17.55 6.29 24.98
CA LYS A 29 16.35 7.11 24.72
C LYS A 29 15.05 6.32 24.82
N ARG A 30 15.04 5.05 24.36
CA ARG A 30 13.85 4.19 24.51
C ARG A 30 13.57 3.90 25.97
N LYS A 31 14.57 3.53 26.76
CA LYS A 31 14.42 3.30 28.21
C LYS A 31 13.91 4.55 28.93
N GLU A 32 14.48 5.71 28.64
CA GLU A 32 14.02 7.00 29.16
C GLU A 32 12.55 7.27 28.81
N TYR A 33 12.19 7.07 27.54
CA TYR A 33 10.82 7.20 27.07
C TYR A 33 9.87 6.23 27.79
N MET A 34 10.27 4.96 27.96
CA MET A 34 9.45 3.94 28.61
C MET A 34 9.22 4.29 30.09
N MET A 35 10.27 4.66 30.82
CA MET A 35 10.18 5.11 32.22
C MET A 35 9.26 6.33 32.35
N ARG A 36 9.45 7.35 31.50
CA ARG A 36 8.66 8.59 31.55
C ARG A 36 7.19 8.37 31.22
N THR A 37 6.92 7.60 30.16
CA THR A 37 5.58 7.41 29.59
C THR A 37 4.76 6.44 30.41
N TYR A 38 5.37 5.33 30.82
CA TYR A 38 4.68 4.25 31.54
C TYR A 38 4.92 4.29 33.04
N LYS A 39 5.69 5.24 33.59
CA LYS A 39 5.95 5.39 35.03
C LYS A 39 6.54 4.13 35.66
N ILE A 40 7.45 3.49 34.95
CA ILE A 40 8.22 2.33 35.41
C ILE A 40 9.63 2.74 35.83
N ASN A 41 10.27 1.92 36.67
CA ASN A 41 11.68 2.12 37.07
C ASN A 41 12.65 1.59 36.00
N SER A 42 13.94 1.83 36.20
CA SER A 42 15.00 1.40 35.28
C SER A 42 15.05 -0.12 35.09
N GLN A 43 14.90 -0.88 36.17
CA GLN A 43 14.87 -2.35 36.11
C GLN A 43 13.77 -2.87 35.17
N LYS A 44 12.55 -2.37 35.30
CA LYS A 44 11.43 -2.74 34.42
C LYS A 44 11.66 -2.28 32.97
N ALA A 45 12.34 -1.17 32.76
CA ALA A 45 12.74 -0.73 31.42
C ALA A 45 13.84 -1.63 30.81
N ASP A 46 14.74 -2.20 31.63
CA ASP A 46 15.71 -3.20 31.17
C ASP A 46 15.04 -4.53 30.81
N GLU A 47 14.12 -5.01 31.65
CA GLU A 47 13.30 -6.19 31.38
C GLU A 47 12.46 -6.02 30.10
N TYR A 48 11.96 -4.81 29.86
CA TYR A 48 11.23 -4.49 28.64
C TYR A 48 12.03 -4.73 27.35
N GLU A 49 13.33 -4.39 27.33
CA GLU A 49 14.13 -4.60 26.13
C GLU A 49 14.27 -6.09 25.78
N GLN A 50 14.27 -6.97 26.78
CA GLN A 50 14.27 -8.42 26.55
C GLN A 50 12.94 -8.90 25.96
N ILE A 51 11.82 -8.37 26.48
CA ILE A 51 10.47 -8.65 25.95
C ILE A 51 10.39 -8.18 24.49
N LEU A 52 10.88 -6.97 24.20
CA LEU A 52 10.88 -6.39 22.86
C LEU A 52 11.73 -7.19 21.88
N PHE A 53 12.93 -7.60 22.29
CA PHE A 53 13.80 -8.45 21.47
C PHE A 53 13.12 -9.78 21.11
N SER A 54 12.45 -10.40 22.09
CA SER A 54 11.67 -11.61 21.85
C SER A 54 10.51 -11.37 20.88
N LEU A 55 9.75 -10.28 21.04
CA LEU A 55 8.66 -9.88 20.13
C LEU A 55 9.15 -9.73 18.69
N GLN A 56 10.26 -9.02 18.51
CA GLN A 56 10.84 -8.79 17.20
C GLN A 56 11.25 -10.10 16.53
N LYS A 57 11.90 -10.99 17.28
CA LYS A 57 12.28 -12.32 16.78
C LYS A 57 11.06 -13.15 16.35
N GLU A 58 10.02 -13.23 17.18
CA GLU A 58 8.80 -13.97 16.84
C GLU A 58 8.05 -13.32 15.65
N ASN A 59 8.00 -11.99 15.57
CA ASN A 59 7.36 -11.28 14.45
C ASN A 59 8.13 -11.49 13.13
N ASP A 60 9.47 -11.53 13.17
CA ASP A 60 10.31 -11.81 11.99
C ASP A 60 10.13 -13.24 11.48
N GLN A 61 9.98 -14.20 12.40
CA GLN A 61 9.62 -15.57 12.06
C GLN A 61 8.23 -15.63 11.41
N LEU A 62 7.24 -14.91 11.96
CA LEU A 62 5.91 -14.82 11.37
C LEU A 62 5.95 -14.22 9.95
N LYS A 63 6.70 -13.12 9.76
CA LYS A 63 6.85 -12.46 8.44
C LYS A 63 7.52 -13.34 7.38
N SER A 64 8.27 -14.35 7.81
CA SER A 64 8.96 -15.31 6.92
C SER A 64 8.09 -16.52 6.56
N ARG A 65 6.92 -16.70 7.19
CA ARG A 65 6.01 -17.81 6.89
C ARG A 65 5.20 -17.52 5.61
N LYS A 66 5.15 -18.50 4.72
CA LYS A 66 4.29 -18.47 3.53
C LYS A 66 2.86 -18.84 3.92
N ILE A 67 2.07 -17.84 4.29
CA ILE A 67 0.65 -17.93 4.68
C ILE A 67 -0.14 -16.84 3.95
N SER A 68 -1.47 -16.94 3.90
CA SER A 68 -2.31 -15.87 3.30
C SER A 68 -2.24 -14.58 4.10
N SER A 69 -2.54 -13.46 3.45
CA SER A 69 -2.58 -12.15 4.12
C SER A 69 -3.60 -12.10 5.26
N ALA A 70 -4.73 -12.82 5.11
CA ALA A 70 -5.76 -12.95 6.12
C ALA A 70 -5.24 -13.68 7.37
N GLN A 71 -4.58 -14.81 7.18
CA GLN A 71 -3.99 -15.58 8.27
C GLN A 71 -2.87 -14.78 8.96
N PHE A 72 -2.00 -14.12 8.18
CA PHE A 72 -0.93 -13.28 8.71
C PHE A 72 -1.46 -12.19 9.64
N LYS A 73 -2.50 -11.46 9.24
CA LYS A 73 -3.13 -10.43 10.11
C LYS A 73 -3.64 -11.00 11.43
N VAL A 74 -4.29 -12.16 11.39
CA VAL A 74 -4.83 -12.81 12.60
C VAL A 74 -3.69 -13.23 13.53
N GLU A 75 -2.65 -13.85 12.99
CA GLU A 75 -1.50 -14.31 13.78
C GLU A 75 -0.67 -13.15 14.33
N GLN A 76 -0.47 -12.08 13.55
CA GLN A 76 0.22 -10.89 14.01
C GLN A 76 -0.55 -10.23 15.16
N LYS A 77 -1.87 -10.09 15.05
CA LYS A 77 -2.70 -9.57 16.14
C LYS A 77 -2.60 -10.45 17.41
N LYS A 78 -2.60 -11.77 17.26
CA LYS A 78 -2.42 -12.70 18.40
C LYS A 78 -1.05 -12.53 19.05
N LEU A 79 0.00 -12.38 18.26
CA LEU A 79 1.37 -12.13 18.72
C LEU A 79 1.42 -10.85 19.58
N TYR A 80 0.98 -9.73 19.02
CA TYR A 80 1.00 -8.44 19.72
C TYR A 80 0.12 -8.44 20.99
N LYS A 81 -1.01 -9.15 20.99
CA LYS A 81 -1.82 -9.37 22.20
C LYS A 81 -1.09 -10.18 23.28
N LYS A 82 -0.40 -11.27 22.91
CA LYS A 82 0.44 -12.06 23.84
C LYS A 82 1.47 -11.16 24.52
N TYR A 83 2.20 -10.36 23.74
CA TYR A 83 3.21 -9.45 24.30
C TYR A 83 2.61 -8.32 25.14
N GLY A 84 1.43 -7.81 24.78
CA GLY A 84 0.71 -6.85 25.63
C GLY A 84 0.37 -7.38 27.01
N ILE A 85 0.09 -8.67 27.14
CA ILE A 85 -0.12 -9.32 28.43
C ILE A 85 1.19 -9.42 29.22
N ILE A 86 2.27 -9.87 28.57
CA ILE A 86 3.60 -10.00 29.19
C ILE A 86 4.07 -8.63 29.73
N VAL A 87 4.02 -7.58 28.89
CA VAL A 87 4.41 -6.22 29.30
C VAL A 87 3.55 -5.70 30.45
N SER A 88 2.23 -5.93 30.41
CA SER A 88 1.33 -5.51 31.51
C SER A 88 1.65 -6.21 32.82
N GLN A 89 2.00 -7.50 32.76
CA GLN A 89 2.45 -8.27 33.93
C GLN A 89 3.76 -7.73 34.48
N THR A 90 4.75 -7.51 33.63
CA THR A 90 6.07 -6.97 34.01
C THR A 90 5.97 -5.57 34.61
N PHE A 91 5.16 -4.69 34.01
CA PHE A 91 5.09 -3.30 34.46
C PHE A 91 4.25 -3.13 35.72
N PHE A 92 3.12 -3.82 35.82
CA PHE A 92 2.09 -3.52 36.82
C PHE A 92 1.30 -4.75 37.30
N GLU A 93 1.86 -5.95 37.25
CA GLU A 93 1.19 -7.19 37.68
C GLU A 93 -0.19 -7.39 37.00
N GLY A 94 -0.33 -6.90 35.77
CA GLY A 94 -1.58 -6.98 35.00
C GLY A 94 -2.62 -5.88 35.30
N LYS A 95 -2.36 -5.00 36.27
CA LYS A 95 -3.30 -3.96 36.73
C LYS A 95 -3.37 -2.73 35.82
N TYR A 96 -2.38 -2.52 34.96
CA TYR A 96 -2.29 -1.37 34.07
C TYR A 96 -2.07 -1.78 32.61
N LYS A 97 -2.94 -1.31 31.71
CA LYS A 97 -3.00 -1.73 30.30
C LYS A 97 -2.76 -0.59 29.30
N LYS A 98 -2.11 0.51 29.75
CA LYS A 98 -1.86 1.68 28.89
C LYS A 98 -1.07 1.28 27.65
N TRP A 99 0.01 0.51 27.80
CA TRP A 99 0.81 0.00 26.68
C TRP A 99 -0.05 -0.76 25.66
N SER A 100 -0.75 -1.80 26.11
CA SER A 100 -1.48 -2.71 25.22
C SER A 100 -2.72 -2.10 24.55
N SER A 101 -3.23 -0.97 25.04
CA SER A 101 -4.45 -0.36 24.50
C SER A 101 -4.39 0.01 23.01
N CYS A 102 -3.21 0.38 22.49
CA CYS A 102 -3.03 0.78 21.08
C CYS A 102 -2.01 -0.10 20.34
N THR A 103 -0.98 -0.63 21.03
CA THR A 103 0.09 -1.41 20.40
C THR A 103 -0.30 -2.85 20.05
N GLN A 104 -1.33 -3.42 20.70
CA GLN A 104 -1.72 -4.82 20.50
C GLN A 104 -2.35 -5.10 19.14
N GLU A 105 -2.81 -4.06 18.45
CA GLU A 105 -3.56 -4.21 17.20
C GLU A 105 -2.62 -4.37 16.01
N MET A 106 -1.59 -3.52 15.89
CA MET A 106 -0.76 -3.41 14.69
C MET A 106 0.66 -2.93 15.01
N GLU A 107 1.66 -3.55 14.37
CA GLU A 107 3.10 -3.26 14.54
C GLU A 107 3.44 -1.76 14.44
N ARG A 108 2.78 -1.03 13.54
CA ARG A 108 3.05 0.41 13.36
C ARG A 108 2.87 1.26 14.62
N TYR A 109 1.94 0.92 15.52
CA TYR A 109 1.78 1.65 16.78
C TYR A 109 2.94 1.38 17.74
N GLN A 110 3.43 0.14 17.77
CA GLN A 110 4.61 -0.22 18.52
C GLN A 110 5.82 0.57 17.99
N VAL A 111 6.02 0.64 16.66
CA VAL A 111 7.12 1.42 16.06
C VAL A 111 7.01 2.92 16.38
N LEU A 112 5.80 3.49 16.35
CA LEU A 112 5.58 4.88 16.78
C LEU A 112 6.00 5.11 18.24
N SER A 113 5.61 4.20 19.14
CA SER A 113 5.96 4.28 20.56
C SER A 113 7.46 4.13 20.78
N GLU A 114 8.08 3.10 20.23
CA GLU A 114 9.38 2.59 20.69
C GLU A 114 10.57 3.04 19.84
N ASN A 115 10.31 3.46 18.60
CA ASN A 115 11.37 3.89 17.69
C ASN A 115 11.25 5.39 17.37
N LYS A 116 10.02 5.92 17.35
CA LYS A 116 9.74 7.34 17.10
C LYS A 116 9.42 8.14 18.38
N PHE A 117 9.30 7.46 19.53
CA PHE A 117 9.02 8.05 20.85
C PHE A 117 7.76 8.93 20.87
N VAL A 118 6.76 8.57 20.05
CA VAL A 118 5.49 9.32 19.97
C VAL A 118 4.73 9.16 21.28
N PRO A 119 4.32 10.27 21.93
CA PRO A 119 3.58 10.21 23.19
C PRO A 119 2.31 9.37 23.10
N TYR A 120 1.98 8.68 24.19
CA TYR A 120 0.79 7.84 24.27
C TYR A 120 -0.50 8.57 23.86
N GLU A 121 -0.68 9.82 24.30
CA GLU A 121 -1.91 10.57 24.00
C GLU A 121 -2.08 10.81 22.49
N GLN A 122 -0.97 11.04 21.75
CA GLN A 122 -1.00 11.14 20.29
C GLN A 122 -1.33 9.79 19.65
N MET A 123 -0.74 8.69 20.13
CA MET A 123 -1.07 7.34 19.65
C MET A 123 -2.55 6.99 19.90
N ARG A 124 -3.10 7.41 21.05
CA ARG A 124 -4.50 7.19 21.39
C ARG A 124 -5.43 8.00 20.49
N ALA A 125 -5.13 9.27 20.25
CA ALA A 125 -5.87 10.12 19.32
C ALA A 125 -5.82 9.56 17.88
N LEU A 126 -4.66 9.07 17.44
CA LEU A 126 -4.50 8.40 16.15
C LEU A 126 -5.37 7.15 16.05
N TYR A 127 -5.35 6.29 17.08
CA TYR A 127 -6.18 5.10 17.14
C TYR A 127 -7.68 5.42 17.05
N GLN A 128 -8.14 6.45 17.75
CA GLN A 128 -9.53 6.90 17.68
C GLN A 128 -9.88 7.44 16.29
N ALA A 129 -9.01 8.24 15.68
CA ALA A 129 -9.20 8.78 14.34
C ALA A 129 -9.30 7.67 13.29
N GLU A 130 -8.40 6.68 13.32
CA GLU A 130 -8.47 5.53 12.41
C GLU A 130 -9.70 4.67 12.66
N SER A 131 -10.07 4.43 13.92
CA SER A 131 -11.26 3.64 14.27
C SER A 131 -12.54 4.30 13.78
N ALA A 132 -12.66 5.62 13.92
CA ALA A 132 -13.80 6.38 13.41
C ALA A 132 -13.85 6.32 11.87
N TRP A 133 -12.71 6.50 11.20
CA TRP A 133 -12.62 6.40 9.75
C TRP A 133 -13.01 5.02 9.23
N VAL A 134 -12.57 3.93 9.87
CA VAL A 134 -12.96 2.56 9.50
C VAL A 134 -14.46 2.36 9.62
N LYS A 135 -15.08 2.83 10.72
CA LYS A 135 -16.54 2.73 10.91
C LYS A 135 -17.31 3.45 9.81
N GLU A 136 -16.90 4.67 9.47
CA GLU A 136 -17.58 5.45 8.43
C GLU A 136 -17.39 4.82 7.04
N ARG A 137 -16.19 4.34 6.73
CA ARG A 137 -15.91 3.63 5.48
C ARG A 137 -16.77 2.38 5.36
N ASP A 138 -16.88 1.60 6.44
CA ASP A 138 -17.67 0.35 6.44
C ASP A 138 -19.16 0.62 6.30
N LYS A 139 -19.66 1.74 6.84
CA LYS A 139 -21.03 2.22 6.63
C LYS A 139 -21.26 2.60 5.16
N MET A 140 -20.42 3.47 4.61
CA MET A 140 -20.47 3.91 3.21
C MET A 140 -20.42 2.73 2.22
N HIS A 141 -19.64 1.68 2.51
CA HIS A 141 -19.62 0.49 1.66
C HIS A 141 -20.92 -0.33 1.71
N LYS A 142 -21.62 -0.34 2.84
CA LYS A 142 -22.92 -1.03 3.02
C LYS A 142 -24.10 -0.26 2.45
N ASP A 143 -23.99 1.06 2.34
CA ASP A 143 -25.06 1.92 1.83
C ASP A 143 -25.41 1.60 0.36
N ALA A 144 -26.66 1.83 -0.07
CA ALA A 144 -27.14 1.48 -1.41
C ALA A 144 -26.65 2.40 -2.55
N GLY A 145 -25.82 3.41 -2.22
CA GLY A 145 -25.32 4.41 -3.16
C GLY A 145 -24.54 3.84 -4.35
N GLU A 146 -24.37 4.68 -5.36
CA GLU A 146 -23.70 4.30 -6.61
C GLU A 146 -22.23 3.93 -6.39
N ALA A 147 -21.73 2.99 -7.18
CA ALA A 147 -20.38 2.46 -6.97
C ALA A 147 -19.29 3.51 -7.24
N TRP A 148 -19.52 4.46 -8.15
CA TRP A 148 -18.57 5.54 -8.47
C TRP A 148 -18.48 6.59 -7.35
N GLU A 149 -19.62 6.96 -6.74
CA GLU A 149 -19.67 7.88 -5.59
C GLU A 149 -18.88 7.32 -4.41
N LYS A 150 -18.97 6.00 -4.19
CA LYS A 150 -18.17 5.33 -3.13
C LYS A 150 -16.66 5.46 -3.37
N TYR A 151 -16.20 5.45 -4.62
CA TYR A 151 -14.78 5.66 -4.93
C TYR A 151 -14.35 7.10 -4.66
N GLU A 152 -15.15 8.09 -5.08
CA GLU A 152 -14.87 9.50 -4.82
C GLU A 152 -14.88 9.82 -3.31
N ASN A 153 -15.90 9.37 -2.59
CA ASN A 153 -15.99 9.53 -1.15
C ASN A 153 -14.81 8.86 -0.42
N SER A 154 -14.36 7.70 -0.89
CA SER A 154 -13.19 7.01 -0.33
C SER A 154 -11.91 7.84 -0.44
N ASP A 155 -11.68 8.51 -1.57
CA ASP A 155 -10.51 9.37 -1.77
C ASP A 155 -10.54 10.59 -0.86
N THR A 156 -11.69 11.26 -0.77
CA THR A 156 -11.90 12.42 0.12
C THR A 156 -11.66 12.02 1.57
N MET A 157 -12.29 10.94 2.04
CA MET A 157 -12.12 10.43 3.40
C MET A 157 -10.66 10.04 3.69
N LEU A 158 -9.95 9.45 2.72
CA LEU A 158 -8.53 9.11 2.89
C LEU A 158 -7.66 10.37 2.97
N SER A 159 -7.94 11.39 2.15
CA SER A 159 -7.24 12.68 2.19
C SER A 159 -7.42 13.37 3.55
N GLU A 160 -8.67 13.44 4.04
CA GLU A 160 -9.00 14.00 5.36
C GLU A 160 -8.32 13.23 6.49
N LEU A 161 -8.33 11.90 6.44
CA LEU A 161 -7.61 11.07 7.41
C LEU A 161 -6.11 11.38 7.39
N ASN A 162 -5.50 11.49 6.21
CA ASN A 162 -4.07 11.78 6.08
C ASN A 162 -3.70 13.16 6.65
N ILE A 163 -4.57 14.17 6.44
CA ILE A 163 -4.41 15.49 7.06
C ILE A 163 -4.47 15.36 8.59
N LYS A 164 -5.48 14.66 9.11
CA LYS A 164 -5.67 14.45 10.55
C LYS A 164 -4.52 13.67 11.18
N ILE A 165 -3.96 12.69 10.50
CA ILE A 165 -2.77 11.95 10.94
C ILE A 165 -1.57 12.90 11.13
N LYS A 166 -1.32 13.79 10.16
CA LYS A 166 -0.24 14.78 10.25
C LYS A 166 -0.47 15.81 11.35
N GLN A 167 -1.72 16.18 11.63
CA GLN A 167 -2.07 17.04 12.76
C GLN A 167 -1.79 16.37 14.10
N ILE A 168 -2.08 15.06 14.23
CA ILE A 168 -1.88 14.31 15.48
C ILE A 168 -0.40 14.00 15.73
N LEU A 169 0.34 13.56 14.70
CA LEU A 169 1.71 13.06 14.83
C LEU A 169 2.78 14.10 14.49
N GLY A 170 2.40 15.26 13.95
CA GLY A 170 3.32 16.17 13.28
C GLY A 170 3.64 15.70 11.85
N VAL A 171 4.20 16.61 11.03
CA VAL A 171 4.43 16.36 9.59
C VAL A 171 5.38 15.20 9.35
N GLU A 172 6.50 15.13 10.07
CA GLU A 172 7.52 14.08 9.89
C GLU A 172 6.98 12.68 10.22
N ASN A 173 6.55 12.47 11.47
CA ASN A 173 6.03 11.17 11.92
C ASN A 173 4.72 10.81 11.23
N GLY A 174 3.87 11.80 10.92
CA GLY A 174 2.65 11.60 10.15
C GLY A 174 2.91 11.11 8.73
N THR A 175 3.88 11.70 8.02
CA THR A 175 4.27 11.27 6.67
C THR A 175 4.82 9.85 6.70
N TRP A 176 5.76 9.57 7.62
CA TRP A 176 6.30 8.23 7.81
C TRP A 176 5.20 7.19 8.08
N TYR A 177 4.24 7.51 8.96
CA TYR A 177 3.16 6.60 9.31
C TYR A 177 2.24 6.28 8.12
N ILE A 178 1.90 7.30 7.32
CA ILE A 178 1.06 7.15 6.13
C ILE A 178 1.76 6.24 5.11
N GLU A 179 3.06 6.46 4.86
CA GLU A 179 3.85 5.65 3.94
C GLU A 179 4.01 4.21 4.42
N TYR A 180 4.32 4.03 5.71
CA TYR A 180 4.42 2.71 6.32
C TYR A 180 3.09 1.96 6.18
N LYS A 181 1.95 2.61 6.51
CA LYS A 181 0.62 2.01 6.40
C LYS A 181 0.30 1.63 4.95
N ARG A 182 0.64 2.48 3.99
CA ARG A 182 0.49 2.18 2.55
C ARG A 182 1.28 0.95 2.14
N LEU A 183 2.55 0.87 2.51
CA LEU A 183 3.41 -0.27 2.19
C LEU A 183 2.95 -1.55 2.87
N PHE A 184 2.49 -1.48 4.12
CA PHE A 184 1.91 -2.62 4.84
C PHE A 184 0.73 -3.22 4.08
N PHE A 185 -0.24 -2.41 3.65
CA PHE A 185 -1.40 -2.92 2.90
C PHE A 185 -1.01 -3.47 1.52
N ARG A 186 -0.08 -2.83 0.81
CA ARG A 186 0.42 -3.38 -0.46
C ARG A 186 1.12 -4.72 -0.27
N ALA A 187 1.93 -4.85 0.78
CA ALA A 187 2.59 -6.12 1.10
C ALA A 187 1.55 -7.22 1.38
N LEU A 188 0.45 -6.91 2.07
CA LEU A 188 -0.64 -7.87 2.25
C LEU A 188 -1.28 -8.29 0.92
N ASP A 189 -1.53 -7.35 0.02
CA ASP A 189 -2.07 -7.67 -1.31
C ASP A 189 -1.08 -8.51 -2.13
N ASP A 190 0.22 -8.18 -2.06
CA ASP A 190 1.30 -8.86 -2.75
C ASP A 190 1.56 -10.29 -2.23
N MET A 191 1.31 -10.54 -0.94
CA MET A 191 1.35 -11.90 -0.38
C MET A 191 0.40 -12.83 -1.14
N ASP A 192 -0.84 -12.40 -1.34
CA ASP A 192 -1.87 -13.21 -2.00
C ASP A 192 -1.70 -13.19 -3.53
N LYS A 193 -1.30 -12.05 -4.11
CA LYS A 193 -1.06 -11.89 -5.55
C LYS A 193 0.11 -12.75 -6.06
N TYR A 194 1.21 -12.80 -5.29
CA TYR A 194 2.43 -13.50 -5.68
C TYR A 194 2.66 -14.80 -4.93
N GLU A 195 1.79 -15.15 -3.97
CA GLU A 195 1.87 -16.36 -3.14
C GLU A 195 3.21 -16.46 -2.39
N VAL A 196 3.59 -15.36 -1.71
CA VAL A 196 4.85 -15.24 -0.98
C VAL A 196 4.63 -14.86 0.49
N ALA A 197 5.67 -15.03 1.31
CA ALA A 197 5.63 -14.56 2.69
C ALA A 197 5.59 -13.02 2.76
N TYR A 198 5.12 -12.47 3.90
CA TYR A 198 5.02 -11.02 4.09
C TYR A 198 6.34 -10.29 3.85
N LYS A 199 7.47 -10.85 4.30
CA LYS A 199 8.81 -10.29 4.10
C LYS A 199 9.15 -10.07 2.62
N ASP A 200 8.87 -11.08 1.81
CA ASP A 200 9.13 -11.05 0.37
C ASP A 200 8.15 -10.09 -0.32
N ALA A 201 6.86 -10.16 0.05
CA ALA A 201 5.84 -9.24 -0.45
C ALA A 201 6.15 -7.77 -0.13
N PHE A 202 6.63 -7.48 1.07
CA PHE A 202 7.02 -6.13 1.48
C PHE A 202 8.22 -5.62 0.67
N THR A 203 9.19 -6.49 0.39
CA THR A 203 10.34 -6.17 -0.47
C THR A 203 9.88 -5.85 -1.90
N ILE A 204 8.96 -6.65 -2.45
CA ILE A 204 8.36 -6.39 -3.76
C ILE A 204 7.64 -5.03 -3.74
N ALA A 205 6.78 -4.77 -2.75
CA ALA A 205 6.03 -3.53 -2.64
C ALA A 205 6.94 -2.28 -2.57
N GLN A 206 8.08 -2.37 -1.86
CA GLN A 206 9.06 -1.28 -1.80
C GLN A 206 9.73 -1.02 -3.15
N ILE A 207 10.12 -2.09 -3.85
CA ILE A 207 10.70 -2.00 -5.19
C ILE A 207 9.66 -1.38 -6.15
N GLU A 208 8.45 -1.91 -6.20
CA GLU A 208 7.37 -1.41 -7.06
C GLU A 208 7.05 0.07 -6.78
N ASP A 209 7.03 0.50 -5.51
CA ASP A 209 6.78 1.91 -5.17
C ASP A 209 7.92 2.84 -5.64
N THR A 210 9.17 2.37 -5.56
CA THR A 210 10.33 3.10 -6.09
C THR A 210 10.22 3.29 -7.61
N TYR A 211 9.88 2.23 -8.34
CA TYR A 211 9.74 2.30 -9.80
C TYR A 211 8.48 3.05 -10.24
N LYS A 212 7.43 3.05 -9.42
CA LYS A 212 6.26 3.91 -9.65
C LYS A 212 6.65 5.39 -9.64
N GLN A 213 7.51 5.83 -8.72
CA GLN A 213 8.01 7.22 -8.74
C GLN A 213 8.86 7.51 -9.97
N LYS A 214 9.78 6.59 -10.34
CA LYS A 214 10.56 6.73 -11.59
C LYS A 214 9.67 6.85 -12.83
N ARG A 215 8.56 6.09 -12.91
CA ARG A 215 7.57 6.22 -14.00
C ARG A 215 6.95 7.61 -14.02
N ILE A 216 6.53 8.13 -12.86
CA ILE A 216 5.96 9.49 -12.72
C ILE A 216 6.96 10.54 -13.20
N ASP A 217 8.23 10.43 -12.81
CA ASP A 217 9.28 11.37 -13.22
C ASP A 217 9.49 11.36 -14.74
N ILE A 218 9.43 10.18 -15.39
CA ILE A 218 9.50 10.07 -16.86
C ILE A 218 8.28 10.71 -17.51
N PHE A 219 7.06 10.47 -17.00
CA PHE A 219 5.85 11.09 -17.53
C PHE A 219 5.86 12.60 -17.41
N ASN A 220 6.41 13.13 -16.32
CA ASN A 220 6.54 14.57 -16.07
C ASN A 220 7.74 15.21 -16.78
N SER A 221 8.61 14.41 -17.42
CA SER A 221 9.77 14.92 -18.14
C SER A 221 9.40 15.56 -19.49
N ASN A 222 10.27 16.45 -19.98
CA ASN A 222 10.13 17.09 -21.29
C ASN A 222 10.47 16.19 -22.50
N LYS A 223 10.68 14.89 -22.28
CA LYS A 223 10.99 13.92 -23.33
C LYS A 223 9.86 13.81 -24.35
N LYS A 224 10.21 13.53 -25.62
CA LYS A 224 9.21 13.20 -26.65
C LYS A 224 8.54 11.86 -26.33
N ASN A 225 7.34 11.61 -26.88
CA ASN A 225 6.58 10.38 -26.58
C ASN A 225 7.37 9.11 -26.85
N ALA A 226 8.05 8.99 -28.00
CA ALA A 226 8.87 7.81 -28.32
C ALA A 226 10.01 7.58 -27.30
N GLU A 227 10.66 8.66 -26.84
CA GLU A 227 11.73 8.60 -25.83
C GLU A 227 11.18 8.25 -24.44
N ARG A 228 9.96 8.69 -24.11
CA ARG A 228 9.26 8.28 -22.88
C ARG A 228 8.97 6.79 -22.91
N GLU A 229 8.45 6.25 -24.00
CA GLU A 229 8.17 4.81 -24.14
C GLU A 229 9.43 3.96 -23.94
N VAL A 230 10.54 4.32 -24.60
CA VAL A 230 11.82 3.62 -24.42
C VAL A 230 12.31 3.71 -22.97
N ALA A 231 12.19 4.88 -22.33
CA ALA A 231 12.58 5.05 -20.93
C ALA A 231 11.69 4.24 -19.97
N LEU A 232 10.39 4.14 -20.23
CA LEU A 232 9.45 3.34 -19.45
C LEU A 232 9.79 1.84 -19.57
N MET A 233 10.07 1.35 -20.77
CA MET A 233 10.51 -0.04 -20.98
C MET A 233 11.80 -0.35 -20.21
N ALA A 234 12.79 0.56 -20.27
CA ALA A 234 14.07 0.36 -19.58
C ALA A 234 13.91 0.27 -18.06
N ILE A 235 13.06 1.10 -17.44
CA ILE A 235 12.84 1.03 -15.99
C ILE A 235 11.98 -0.17 -15.58
N ASP A 236 11.10 -0.65 -16.46
CA ASP A 236 10.32 -1.87 -16.23
C ASP A 236 11.22 -3.11 -16.25
N ASP A 237 12.18 -3.16 -17.17
CA ASP A 237 13.23 -4.18 -17.19
C ASP A 237 14.15 -4.11 -15.96
N GLU A 238 14.54 -2.90 -15.55
CA GLU A 238 15.35 -2.69 -14.34
C GLU A 238 14.58 -3.16 -13.08
N MET A 239 13.28 -2.87 -12.99
CA MET A 239 12.42 -3.36 -11.91
C MET A 239 12.36 -4.89 -11.89
N ALA A 240 12.10 -5.51 -13.04
CA ALA A 240 12.04 -6.97 -13.16
C ALA A 240 13.37 -7.65 -12.74
N LYS A 241 14.51 -7.02 -13.07
CA LYS A 241 15.84 -7.48 -12.63
C LYS A 241 16.01 -7.34 -11.10
N LYS A 242 15.61 -6.21 -10.52
CA LYS A 242 15.69 -6.01 -9.06
C LYS A 242 14.81 -6.98 -8.29
N ILE A 243 13.58 -7.23 -8.74
CA ILE A 243 12.70 -8.26 -8.15
C ILE A 243 13.37 -9.63 -8.24
N ALA A 244 13.92 -10.00 -9.40
CA ALA A 244 14.55 -11.30 -9.58
C ALA A 244 15.75 -11.53 -8.65
N VAL A 245 16.52 -10.49 -8.33
CA VAL A 245 17.65 -10.55 -7.39
C VAL A 245 17.17 -10.55 -5.93
N ALA A 246 16.25 -9.66 -5.58
CA ALA A 246 15.82 -9.46 -4.19
C ALA A 246 14.90 -10.57 -3.70
N VAL A 247 14.02 -11.08 -4.57
CA VAL A 247 13.04 -12.12 -4.25
C VAL A 247 12.99 -13.17 -5.37
N PRO A 248 14.03 -14.02 -5.49
CA PRO A 248 14.12 -15.00 -6.59
C PRO A 248 12.92 -15.96 -6.64
N SER A 249 12.38 -16.33 -5.48
CA SER A 249 11.21 -17.21 -5.31
C SER A 249 9.94 -16.67 -5.98
N ALA A 250 9.81 -15.34 -6.09
CA ALA A 250 8.63 -14.67 -6.64
C ALA A 250 8.77 -14.30 -8.12
N SER A 251 10.00 -14.24 -8.63
CA SER A 251 10.34 -13.62 -9.93
C SER A 251 9.48 -14.08 -11.10
N ALA A 252 9.32 -15.39 -11.27
CA ALA A 252 8.54 -15.96 -12.37
C ALA A 252 7.05 -15.60 -12.28
N LYS A 253 6.47 -15.72 -11.07
CA LYS A 253 5.06 -15.37 -10.81
C LYS A 253 4.84 -13.87 -10.97
N TRP A 254 5.73 -13.05 -10.44
CA TRP A 254 5.72 -11.59 -10.56
C TRP A 254 5.71 -11.17 -12.04
N ARG A 255 6.62 -11.73 -12.86
CA ARG A 255 6.65 -11.44 -14.31
C ARG A 255 5.37 -11.86 -15.01
N LYS A 256 4.89 -13.07 -14.75
CA LYS A 256 3.64 -13.58 -15.34
C LYS A 256 2.45 -12.67 -15.04
N VAL A 257 2.30 -12.24 -13.78
CA VAL A 257 1.19 -11.39 -13.34
C VAL A 257 1.32 -9.97 -13.92
N ASN A 258 2.51 -9.37 -13.90
CA ASN A 258 2.69 -7.98 -14.34
C ASN A 258 2.72 -7.82 -15.86
N ASN A 259 3.20 -8.81 -16.62
CA ASN A 259 3.12 -8.80 -18.09
C ASN A 259 1.67 -8.89 -18.59
N ALA A 260 0.76 -9.44 -17.79
CA ALA A 260 -0.66 -9.59 -18.10
C ALA A 260 -1.54 -8.96 -17.00
N ALA A 261 -1.17 -7.76 -16.54
CA ALA A 261 -1.82 -7.11 -15.39
C ALA A 261 -3.33 -6.92 -15.59
N LEU A 262 -3.77 -6.55 -16.80
CA LEU A 262 -5.18 -6.41 -17.13
C LEU A 262 -5.92 -7.75 -16.98
N ASP A 263 -5.42 -8.82 -17.61
CA ASP A 263 -5.99 -10.16 -17.52
C ASP A 263 -6.07 -10.61 -16.05
N HIS A 264 -5.01 -10.36 -15.27
CA HIS A 264 -4.99 -10.67 -13.85
C HIS A 264 -6.08 -9.92 -13.08
N ILE A 265 -6.26 -8.61 -13.31
CA ILE A 265 -7.27 -7.80 -12.63
C ILE A 265 -8.68 -8.26 -13.03
N LEU A 266 -8.95 -8.46 -14.32
CA LEU A 266 -10.25 -8.90 -14.82
C LEU A 266 -10.65 -10.25 -14.26
N LYS A 267 -9.69 -11.18 -14.16
CA LYS A 267 -9.90 -12.49 -13.56
C LYS A 267 -10.07 -12.42 -12.04
N SER A 268 -9.11 -11.84 -11.33
CA SER A 268 -9.05 -11.89 -9.86
C SER A 268 -10.13 -11.04 -9.19
N LYS A 269 -10.39 -9.83 -9.71
CA LYS A 269 -11.29 -8.86 -9.10
C LYS A 269 -12.73 -8.96 -9.60
N TYR A 270 -12.91 -9.32 -10.87
CA TYR A 270 -14.23 -9.30 -11.52
C TYR A 270 -14.73 -10.69 -11.95
N GLY A 271 -13.87 -11.71 -11.89
CA GLY A 271 -14.25 -13.10 -12.10
C GLY A 271 -14.40 -13.51 -13.55
N LEU A 272 -13.81 -12.76 -14.50
CA LEU A 272 -13.89 -13.09 -15.91
C LEU A 272 -13.00 -14.30 -16.25
N ASP A 273 -13.51 -15.18 -17.11
CA ASP A 273 -12.72 -16.25 -17.71
C ASP A 273 -11.87 -15.75 -18.90
N GLN A 274 -11.05 -16.62 -19.47
CA GLN A 274 -10.13 -16.22 -20.55
C GLN A 274 -10.85 -15.79 -21.83
N LYS A 275 -12.00 -16.40 -22.14
CA LYS A 275 -12.79 -16.06 -23.34
C LYS A 275 -13.39 -14.66 -23.16
N GLN A 276 -14.02 -14.40 -22.01
CA GLN A 276 -14.57 -13.10 -21.65
C GLN A 276 -13.49 -12.01 -21.61
N ILE A 277 -12.29 -12.31 -21.09
CA ILE A 277 -11.15 -11.38 -21.09
C ILE A 277 -10.72 -11.02 -22.52
N ASN A 278 -10.69 -11.98 -23.43
CA ASN A 278 -10.32 -11.72 -24.82
C ASN A 278 -11.37 -10.84 -25.52
N GLU A 279 -12.66 -11.12 -25.32
CA GLU A 279 -13.77 -10.28 -25.82
C GLU A 279 -13.72 -8.86 -25.24
N PHE A 280 -13.42 -8.73 -23.94
CA PHE A 280 -13.23 -7.44 -23.29
C PHE A 280 -12.09 -6.64 -23.92
N LYS A 281 -10.91 -7.28 -24.16
CA LYS A 281 -9.75 -6.63 -24.77
C LYS A 281 -10.03 -6.13 -26.18
N ILE A 282 -10.81 -6.87 -26.97
CA ILE A 282 -11.24 -6.45 -28.30
C ILE A 282 -12.10 -5.19 -28.21
N ALA A 283 -13.08 -5.15 -27.30
CA ALA A 283 -13.91 -3.98 -27.08
C ALA A 283 -13.09 -2.78 -26.56
N TYR A 284 -12.17 -3.01 -25.62
CA TYR A 284 -11.31 -1.98 -25.06
C TYR A 284 -10.36 -1.37 -26.10
N ASN A 285 -9.79 -2.19 -26.99
CA ASN A 285 -8.93 -1.69 -28.07
C ASN A 285 -9.70 -0.77 -29.02
N LYS A 286 -10.95 -1.12 -29.37
CA LYS A 286 -11.83 -0.24 -30.15
C LYS A 286 -12.08 1.08 -29.43
N TYR A 287 -12.46 1.02 -28.14
CA TYR A 287 -12.63 2.20 -27.29
C TYR A 287 -11.36 3.08 -27.29
N ALA A 288 -10.18 2.51 -27.04
CA ALA A 288 -8.94 3.27 -26.92
C ALA A 288 -8.53 3.98 -28.22
N ILE A 289 -8.77 3.35 -29.38
CA ILE A 289 -8.52 3.96 -30.68
C ILE A 289 -9.44 5.16 -30.91
N GLU A 290 -10.75 5.02 -30.63
CA GLU A 290 -11.70 6.12 -30.80
C GLU A 290 -11.46 7.25 -29.79
N GLU A 291 -11.13 6.91 -28.55
CA GLU A 291 -10.74 7.90 -27.53
C GLU A 291 -9.54 8.73 -27.99
N TYR A 292 -8.51 8.07 -28.54
CA TYR A 292 -7.34 8.75 -29.08
C TYR A 292 -7.72 9.68 -30.24
N LYS A 293 -8.60 9.24 -31.15
CA LYS A 293 -9.07 10.09 -32.26
C LYS A 293 -9.76 11.34 -31.73
N ILE A 294 -10.73 11.22 -30.83
CA ILE A 294 -11.48 12.36 -30.27
C ILE A 294 -10.52 13.35 -29.59
N LEU A 295 -9.60 12.84 -28.75
CA LEU A 295 -8.64 13.69 -28.03
C LEU A 295 -7.69 14.47 -28.95
N ASN A 296 -7.38 13.97 -30.15
CA ASN A 296 -6.49 14.62 -31.10
C ASN A 296 -7.22 15.50 -32.13
N GLN A 297 -8.54 15.62 -32.06
CA GLN A 297 -9.30 16.54 -32.91
C GLN A 297 -9.07 18.00 -32.46
N LYS A 298 -8.14 18.68 -33.13
CA LYS A 298 -7.73 20.06 -32.79
C LYS A 298 -8.86 21.10 -32.86
N LYS A 299 -9.84 20.88 -33.73
CA LYS A 299 -10.94 21.83 -33.98
C LYS A 299 -12.18 21.59 -33.12
N LEU A 300 -12.22 20.49 -32.37
CA LEU A 300 -13.38 20.14 -31.55
C LEU A 300 -13.30 20.92 -30.22
N PRO A 301 -14.35 21.69 -29.85
CA PRO A 301 -14.44 22.32 -28.53
C PRO A 301 -14.31 21.29 -27.40
N ASP A 302 -13.85 21.74 -26.24
CA ASP A 302 -13.59 20.84 -25.11
C ASP A 302 -14.88 20.26 -24.50
N THR A 303 -15.99 21.00 -24.56
CA THR A 303 -17.33 20.50 -24.20
C THR A 303 -17.76 19.36 -25.13
N ASP A 304 -17.61 19.56 -26.44
CA ASP A 304 -18.01 18.56 -27.44
C ASP A 304 -17.11 17.32 -27.38
N LYS A 305 -15.82 17.49 -27.05
CA LYS A 305 -14.91 16.38 -26.74
C LYS A 305 -15.41 15.60 -25.53
N TYR A 306 -15.79 16.29 -24.45
CA TYR A 306 -16.30 15.64 -23.24
C TYR A 306 -17.55 14.81 -23.56
N ASP A 307 -18.52 15.39 -24.26
CA ASP A 307 -19.76 14.72 -24.65
C ASP A 307 -19.50 13.47 -25.50
N GLN A 308 -18.64 13.57 -26.52
CA GLN A 308 -18.27 12.43 -27.35
C GLN A 308 -17.53 11.34 -26.56
N LEU A 309 -16.62 11.72 -25.67
CA LEU A 309 -15.89 10.79 -24.81
C LEU A 309 -16.80 10.09 -23.81
N SER A 310 -17.76 10.82 -23.24
CA SER A 310 -18.77 10.29 -22.32
C SER A 310 -19.66 9.26 -23.03
N GLN A 311 -20.19 9.61 -24.21
CA GLN A 311 -20.98 8.69 -25.02
C GLN A 311 -20.18 7.44 -25.44
N LEU A 312 -18.91 7.62 -25.82
CA LEU A 312 -18.01 6.50 -26.13
C LEU A 312 -17.81 5.57 -24.92
N GLY A 313 -17.63 6.13 -23.72
CA GLY A 313 -17.50 5.39 -22.47
C GLY A 313 -18.76 4.60 -22.11
N ASP A 314 -19.93 5.20 -22.27
CA ASP A 314 -21.22 4.54 -22.04
C ASP A 314 -21.47 3.38 -23.01
N ASN A 315 -21.16 3.59 -24.29
CA ASN A 315 -21.27 2.55 -25.31
C ASN A 315 -20.31 1.39 -25.04
N PHE A 316 -19.08 1.68 -24.60
CA PHE A 316 -18.14 0.65 -24.18
C PHE A 316 -18.67 -0.14 -22.98
N CYS A 317 -19.19 0.52 -21.95
CA CYS A 317 -19.79 -0.14 -20.79
C CYS A 317 -20.93 -1.08 -21.20
N LYS A 318 -21.86 -0.61 -22.05
CA LYS A 318 -22.95 -1.44 -22.60
C LYS A 318 -22.43 -2.66 -23.36
N THR A 319 -21.38 -2.49 -24.16
CA THR A 319 -20.77 -3.55 -24.96
C THR A 319 -20.19 -4.66 -24.09
N VAL A 320 -19.51 -4.31 -22.99
CA VAL A 320 -18.86 -5.30 -22.14
C VAL A 320 -19.74 -5.84 -21.03
N ASN A 321 -20.90 -5.23 -20.74
CA ASN A 321 -21.83 -5.67 -19.69
C ASN A 321 -22.12 -7.20 -19.72
N PRO A 322 -22.42 -7.82 -20.88
CA PRO A 322 -22.71 -9.26 -20.94
C PRO A 322 -21.55 -10.18 -20.50
N LEU A 323 -20.32 -9.65 -20.43
CA LEU A 323 -19.13 -10.40 -20.02
C LEU A 323 -19.01 -10.56 -18.49
N PHE A 324 -19.80 -9.80 -17.72
CA PHE A 324 -19.69 -9.73 -16.26
C PHE A 324 -20.93 -10.34 -15.59
N LYS A 325 -20.75 -10.85 -14.37
CA LYS A 325 -21.87 -11.05 -13.44
C LYS A 325 -22.39 -9.70 -12.96
N THR A 326 -23.69 -9.58 -12.66
CA THR A 326 -24.34 -8.32 -12.26
C THR A 326 -23.56 -7.52 -11.20
N ASP A 327 -23.18 -8.15 -10.09
CA ASP A 327 -22.45 -7.47 -9.01
C ASP A 327 -21.02 -7.07 -9.42
N SER A 328 -20.34 -7.92 -10.20
CA SER A 328 -19.01 -7.63 -10.75
C SER A 328 -19.07 -6.46 -11.74
N TYR A 329 -20.11 -6.42 -12.58
CA TYR A 329 -20.34 -5.34 -13.53
C TYR A 329 -20.58 -4.03 -12.80
N LYS A 330 -21.47 -4.00 -11.80
CA LYS A 330 -21.76 -2.78 -11.02
C LYS A 330 -20.48 -2.20 -10.41
N LYS A 331 -19.62 -3.06 -9.85
CA LYS A 331 -18.31 -2.66 -9.30
C LYS A 331 -17.36 -2.14 -10.39
N TRP A 332 -17.20 -2.88 -11.48
CA TRP A 332 -16.30 -2.51 -12.57
C TRP A 332 -16.74 -1.22 -13.26
N CYS A 333 -18.01 -1.09 -13.63
CA CYS A 333 -18.59 0.08 -14.29
C CYS A 333 -18.54 1.32 -13.37
N GLY A 334 -18.80 1.15 -12.07
CA GLY A 334 -18.60 2.22 -11.10
C GLY A 334 -17.16 2.72 -11.04
N TRP A 335 -16.18 1.80 -11.03
CA TRP A 335 -14.76 2.16 -11.11
C TRP A 335 -14.41 2.86 -12.43
N TRP A 336 -14.95 2.37 -13.55
CA TRP A 336 -14.74 2.95 -14.87
C TRP A 336 -15.23 4.40 -14.95
N LYS A 337 -16.47 4.66 -14.49
CA LYS A 337 -17.06 6.01 -14.45
C LYS A 337 -16.23 6.95 -13.57
N TYR A 338 -15.85 6.50 -12.38
CA TYR A 338 -14.99 7.29 -11.50
C TYR A 338 -13.62 7.60 -12.14
N ASP A 339 -12.98 6.64 -12.81
CA ASP A 339 -11.70 6.86 -13.48
C ASP A 339 -11.83 7.80 -14.68
N PHE A 340 -12.92 7.68 -15.44
CA PHE A 340 -13.27 8.57 -16.55
C PHE A 340 -13.36 10.03 -16.08
N GLU A 341 -14.19 10.33 -15.08
CA GLU A 341 -14.35 11.69 -14.55
C GLU A 341 -13.02 12.28 -14.07
N ARG A 342 -12.24 11.48 -13.35
CA ARG A 342 -10.93 11.89 -12.87
C ARG A 342 -9.96 12.18 -14.02
N LYS A 343 -10.00 11.37 -15.09
CA LYS A 343 -9.18 11.56 -16.30
C LYS A 343 -9.59 12.82 -17.07
N MET A 344 -10.90 13.07 -17.20
CA MET A 344 -11.42 14.28 -17.87
C MET A 344 -11.02 15.55 -17.11
N LYS A 345 -11.20 15.56 -15.79
CA LYS A 345 -10.78 16.67 -14.92
C LYS A 345 -9.28 16.99 -15.04
N ARG A 346 -8.42 15.97 -15.12
CA ARG A 346 -6.96 16.15 -15.33
C ARG A 346 -6.62 16.74 -16.70
N LYS A 347 -7.46 16.52 -17.71
CA LYS A 347 -7.32 17.06 -19.05
C LYS A 347 -7.95 18.44 -19.21
N GLY A 348 -8.60 18.97 -18.17
CA GLY A 348 -9.33 20.24 -18.22
C GLY A 348 -10.66 20.16 -18.95
N LEU A 349 -11.14 18.95 -19.27
CA LEU A 349 -12.45 18.72 -19.91
C LEU A 349 -13.53 18.69 -18.83
N LYS A 350 -14.66 19.35 -19.06
CA LYS A 350 -15.79 19.49 -18.14
C LYS A 350 -17.11 19.52 -18.88
#